data_AF-A0A8K0BEZ4-F1
#
_entry.id   AF-A0A8K0BEZ4-F1
#
_cell.length_a   1.000
_cell.length_b   1.000
_cell.length_c   1.000
_cell.angle_alpha   90.00
_cell.angle_beta   90.00
_cell.angle_gamma   90.00
#
_symmetry.space_group_name_H-M   'P 1'
#
loop_
_entity.id
_entity.type
_entity.pdbx_description
1 polymer ?
#
loop_
_entity_poly.entity_id
_entity_poly.type
_entity_poly.pdbx_seq_one_letter_code
_entity_poly.pdbx_strand_id
1 'polypeptide(L)'
;WMCCPKGWKRFQKSCYYVSDDEMPWAESVQNCTGMGSHLVVINTKAEQVQLPQPRTGRNYYIGLRAQVVGHWQWVDQTPYNETA
;
A
#
# COMPACT_ATOMS: atom_id res chain seq x y z
N TRP A 1 6.48 -1.43 22.17
CA TRP A 1 7.33 -0.69 21.20
C TRP A 1 6.47 -0.37 19.99
N MET A 2 6.13 0.91 19.72
CA MET A 2 5.13 1.31 18.70
C MET A 2 5.68 2.35 17.71
N CYS A 3 6.98 2.28 17.41
CA CYS A 3 7.64 3.26 16.54
C CYS A 3 7.75 2.71 15.11
N CYS A 4 7.31 3.51 14.13
CA CYS A 4 7.57 3.23 12.72
C CYS A 4 9.00 3.66 12.34
N PRO A 5 9.60 3.07 11.28
CA PRO A 5 10.89 3.52 10.77
C PRO A 5 10.86 5.00 10.35
N LYS A 6 12.02 5.65 10.31
CA LYS A 6 12.12 7.06 9.88
C LYS A 6 11.59 7.21 8.45
N GLY A 7 10.73 8.21 8.24
CA GLY A 7 10.09 8.45 6.94
C GLY A 7 8.76 7.72 6.73
N TRP A 8 8.36 6.85 7.67
CA TRP A 8 7.08 6.15 7.64
C TRP A 8 6.04 6.87 8.50
N LYS A 9 4.82 6.98 8.00
CA LYS A 9 3.68 7.55 8.73
C LYS A 9 2.95 6.43 9.46
N ARG A 10 2.79 6.57 10.78
CA ARG A 10 1.97 5.64 11.56
C ARG A 10 0.49 5.96 11.40
N PHE A 11 -0.31 4.95 11.12
CA PHE A 11 -1.75 5.01 11.31
C PHE A 11 -2.24 3.72 11.98
N GLN A 12 -2.92 3.87 13.12
CA GLN A 12 -3.32 2.77 13.99
C GLN A 12 -2.14 1.83 14.34
N LYS A 13 -2.23 0.56 13.93
CA LYS A 13 -1.24 -0.52 14.17
C LYS A 13 -0.26 -0.71 13.00
N SER A 14 -0.37 0.12 11.96
CA SER A 14 0.36 -0.03 10.71
C SER A 14 1.25 1.18 10.43
N CYS A 15 2.29 0.97 9.63
CA CYS A 15 3.21 1.99 9.16
C CYS A 15 3.11 2.07 7.64
N TYR A 16 2.96 3.29 7.11
CA TYR A 16 2.77 3.54 5.69
C TYR A 16 3.91 4.40 5.15
N TYR A 17 4.39 4.07 3.96
CA TYR A 17 5.44 4.78 3.27
C TYR A 17 5.02 5.06 1.83
N VAL A 18 5.36 6.24 1.34
CA VAL A 18 5.17 6.61 -0.07
C VAL A 18 6.54 6.72 -0.69
N SER A 19 6.77 5.91 -1.71
CA SER A 19 7.94 6.03 -2.56
C SER A 19 7.79 7.24 -3.47
N ASP A 20 8.84 8.06 -3.59
CA ASP A 20 8.90 9.12 -4.60
C ASP A 20 9.37 8.57 -5.97
N ASP A 21 9.91 7.34 -5.99
CA ASP A 21 10.39 6.67 -7.21
C ASP A 21 9.25 6.09 -8.04
N GLU A 22 9.31 6.31 -9.36
CA GLU A 22 8.41 5.69 -10.34
C GLU A 22 8.99 4.37 -10.82
N MET A 23 8.23 3.30 -10.64
CA MET A 23 8.58 1.95 -11.10
C MET A 23 7.31 1.18 -11.45
N PRO A 24 7.37 0.20 -12.37
CA PRO A 24 6.23 -0.68 -12.67
C PRO A 24 5.70 -1.39 -11.42
N TRP A 25 4.41 -1.73 -11.40
CA TRP A 25 3.76 -2.38 -10.24
C TRP A 25 4.53 -3.58 -9.69
N ALA A 26 5.06 -4.45 -10.57
CA ALA A 26 5.80 -5.63 -10.16
C ALA A 26 7.11 -5.28 -9.44
N GLU A 27 7.81 -4.26 -9.91
CA GLU A 27 9.02 -3.74 -9.26
C GLU A 27 8.67 -3.04 -7.95
N SER A 28 7.54 -2.32 -7.87
CA SER A 28 7.05 -1.73 -6.62
C SER A 28 6.79 -2.78 -5.55
N VAL A 29 6.21 -3.93 -5.93
CA VAL A 29 6.03 -5.07 -5.01
C VAL A 29 7.39 -5.56 -4.51
N GLN A 30 8.36 -5.78 -5.40
CA GLN A 30 9.69 -6.26 -5.02
C GLN A 30 10.41 -5.27 -4.10
N ASN A 31 10.30 -3.97 -4.38
CA ASN A 31 10.90 -2.92 -3.57
C ASN A 31 10.28 -2.88 -2.15
N CYS A 32 8.94 -2.93 -2.05
CA CYS A 32 8.26 -3.02 -0.75
C CYS A 32 8.67 -4.27 0.03
N THR A 33 8.69 -5.44 -0.63
CA THR A 33 9.13 -6.70 0.00
C THR A 33 10.58 -6.63 0.45
N GLY A 34 11.46 -5.99 -0.32
CA GLY A 34 12.86 -5.75 0.04
C GLY A 34 13.03 -4.85 1.27
N MET A 35 12.06 -3.95 1.52
CA MET A 35 12.00 -3.13 2.74
C MET A 35 11.36 -3.86 3.94
N GLY A 36 11.00 -5.14 3.80
CA GLY A 36 10.29 -5.90 4.83
C GLY A 36 8.82 -5.48 4.98
N SER A 37 8.22 -4.93 3.93
CA SER A 37 6.81 -4.52 3.88
C SER A 37 6.10 -5.09 2.66
N HIS A 38 4.85 -4.70 2.44
CA HIS A 38 4.12 -4.96 1.19
C HIS A 38 3.55 -3.66 0.63
N LEU A 39 3.13 -3.67 -0.64
CA LEU A 39 2.32 -2.56 -1.17
C LEU A 39 1.06 -2.40 -0.31
N VAL A 40 0.59 -1.16 -0.17
CA VAL A 40 -0.48 -0.85 0.79
C VAL A 40 -1.76 -1.64 0.51
N VAL A 41 -2.33 -2.19 1.57
CA VAL A 41 -3.62 -2.87 1.59
C VAL A 41 -4.59 -1.96 2.35
N ILE A 42 -5.76 -1.73 1.77
CA ILE A 42 -6.76 -0.83 2.32
C ILE A 42 -7.95 -1.68 2.73
N ASN A 43 -8.14 -1.82 4.04
CA ASN A 43 -9.22 -2.62 4.63
C ASN A 43 -10.32 -1.77 5.25
N THR A 44 -10.08 -0.46 5.40
CA THR A 44 -11.06 0.48 5.94
C THR A 44 -11.04 1.82 5.20
N LYS A 45 -12.20 2.45 5.06
CA LYS A 45 -12.32 3.84 4.61
C LYS A 45 -11.42 4.81 5.39
N ALA A 46 -11.21 4.56 6.69
CA ALA A 46 -10.34 5.38 7.51
C ALA A 46 -8.86 5.29 7.09
N GLU A 47 -8.39 4.10 6.71
CA GLU A 47 -7.05 3.95 6.14
C GLU A 47 -6.92 4.75 4.84
N GLN A 48 -7.88 4.63 3.93
CA GLN A 48 -7.86 5.34 2.64
C GLN A 48 -7.71 6.86 2.80
N VAL A 49 -8.41 7.45 3.77
CA VAL A 49 -8.35 8.90 4.05
C VAL A 49 -7.03 9.30 4.71
N GLN A 50 -6.39 8.39 5.44
CA GLN A 50 -5.20 8.68 6.25
C GLN A 50 -3.89 8.34 5.54
N LEU A 51 -3.98 7.71 4.36
CA LEU A 51 -2.83 7.41 3.52
C LEU A 51 -2.02 8.68 3.25
N PRO A 52 -0.69 8.62 3.45
CA PRO A 52 0.18 9.70 3.02
C PRO A 52 0.03 9.92 1.51
N GLN A 53 -0.10 11.19 1.12
CA GLN A 53 -0.15 11.60 -0.29
C GLN A 53 1.28 11.74 -0.82
N PRO A 54 1.56 11.34 -2.08
CA PRO A 54 2.83 11.61 -2.72
C PRO A 54 3.07 13.11 -2.85
N ARG A 55 4.32 13.54 -2.64
CA ARG A 55 4.70 14.96 -2.68
C ARG A 55 4.56 15.57 -4.07
N THR A 56 4.68 14.73 -5.10
CA THR A 56 4.68 15.11 -6.51
C THR A 56 3.28 15.25 -7.10
N GLY A 57 2.22 14.89 -6.35
CA GLY A 57 0.84 14.84 -6.87
C GLY A 57 0.61 13.76 -7.94
N ARG A 58 1.56 12.83 -8.10
CA ARG A 58 1.50 11.74 -9.06
C ARG A 58 0.67 10.57 -8.54
N ASN A 59 0.21 9.73 -9.46
CA ASN A 59 -0.44 8.47 -9.11
C ASN A 59 0.58 7.52 -8.46
N TYR A 60 0.11 6.68 -7.54
CA TYR A 60 0.91 5.67 -6.87
C TYR A 60 0.25 4.30 -6.96
N TYR A 61 1.06 3.25 -6.93
CA TYR A 61 0.56 1.88 -6.92
C TYR A 61 0.14 1.45 -5.51
N ILE A 62 -0.96 0.71 -5.45
CA ILE A 62 -1.43 0.02 -4.24
C ILE A 62 -1.35 -1.50 -4.43
N GLY A 63 -1.52 -2.24 -3.34
CA GLY A 63 -1.43 -3.69 -3.32
C GLY A 63 -2.59 -4.43 -3.98
N LEU A 64 -3.55 -3.72 -4.57
CA LEU A 64 -4.71 -4.33 -5.23
C LEU A 64 -4.36 -4.64 -6.68
N ARG A 65 -4.52 -5.91 -7.09
CA ARG A 65 -4.30 -6.33 -8.48
C ARG A 65 -5.37 -7.31 -8.94
N ALA A 66 -5.83 -7.14 -10.17
CA ALA A 66 -6.64 -8.14 -10.85
C ALA A 66 -5.73 -9.27 -11.37
N GLN A 67 -5.91 -10.50 -10.89
CA GLN A 67 -5.23 -11.68 -11.46
C GLN A 67 -5.91 -12.13 -12.76
N VAL A 68 -7.23 -12.06 -12.77
CA VAL A 68 -8.10 -12.23 -13.93
C VAL A 68 -9.06 -11.05 -13.93
N VAL A 69 -9.54 -10.62 -15.10
CA VAL A 69 -10.54 -9.56 -15.20
C VAL A 69 -11.74 -9.90 -14.30
N GLY A 70 -12.06 -9.01 -13.36
CA GLY A 70 -13.12 -9.21 -12.37
C GLY A 70 -12.71 -9.91 -11.06
N HIS A 71 -11.49 -10.44 -10.97
CA HIS A 71 -10.96 -11.09 -9.76
C HIS A 71 -9.80 -10.29 -9.17
N TRP A 72 -10.14 -9.42 -8.23
CA TRP A 72 -9.21 -8.58 -7.48
C TRP A 72 -8.65 -9.32 -6.26
N GLN A 73 -7.35 -9.17 -6.03
CA GLN A 73 -6.67 -9.74 -4.87
C GLN A 73 -5.63 -8.77 -4.34
N TRP A 74 -5.54 -8.68 -3.01
CA TRP A 74 -4.50 -7.94 -2.31
C TRP A 74 -3.21 -8.75 -2.21
N VAL A 75 -2.07 -8.05 -2.20
CA VAL A 75 -0.72 -8.66 -2.06
C VAL A 75 -0.52 -9.45 -0.77
N ASP A 76 -1.29 -9.18 0.28
CA ASP A 76 -1.26 -9.90 1.57
C ASP A 76 -2.25 -11.08 1.64
N GLN A 77 -2.91 -11.40 0.52
CA GLN A 77 -3.93 -12.43 0.40
C GLN A 77 -5.24 -12.13 1.17
N THR A 78 -5.44 -10.91 1.67
CA THR A 78 -6.73 -10.51 2.22
C THR A 78 -7.81 -10.51 1.13
N PRO A 79 -9.04 -10.96 1.44
CA PRO A 79 -10.15 -10.89 0.50
C PRO A 79 -10.45 -9.45 0.12
N TYR A 80 -10.62 -9.19 -1.17
CA TYR A 80 -11.12 -7.89 -1.63
C TYR A 80 -12.58 -7.73 -1.20
N ASN A 81 -12.87 -6.69 -0.42
CA ASN A 81 -14.23 -6.31 -0.05
C ASN A 81 -14.57 -4.96 -0.66
N GLU A 82 -15.47 -4.95 -1.64
CA GLU A 82 -15.91 -3.74 -2.35
C GLU A 82 -16.57 -2.69 -1.44
N THR A 83 -16.98 -3.07 -0.23
CA THR A 83 -17.70 -2.20 0.71
C THR A 83 -16.85 -1.65 1.86
N ALA A 84 -15.53 -1.89 1.85
CA ALA A 84 -14.59 -1.48 2.90
C ALA A 84 -14.36 0.05 3.04
#